data_AF-A0A918HYB4-F1
#
_entry.id   AF-A0A918HYB4-F1
#
_cell.length_a   1.000
_cell.length_b   1.000
_cell.length_c   1.000
_cell.angle_alpha   90.00
_cell.angle_beta   90.00
_cell.angle_gamma   90.00
#
_symmetry.space_group_name_H-M   'P 1'
#
loop_
_entity.id
_entity.type
_entity.pdbx_description
1 polymer ?
#
loop_
_entity_poly.entity_id
_entity_poly.type
_entity_poly.pdbx_seq_one_letter_code
_entity_poly.pdbx_strand_id
1 'polypeptide(L)'
;MLTVVGFRLGNGSRQVTAVVTESGRLHRAHGPYGAPGRASRPDTPVRQTPVHRHVAHLRGLRSRYMAKGYSDELIPGACVQLALREDTPEPPPGKAHVVEPSWPLLFRAFDAAAPAASRGTLEDAINGFYTTIGAPFLPRRPDRPDRPDRPGPAVRPAARLPHRVAALRRALAAGSAVSSPPRLAVGYTVTADDVRLHVGRASESLPRQDVVELHAALSAWLHLNAAR
;
A
#
# COMPACT_ATOMS: atom_id res chain seq x y z
N MET A 1 22.68 7.78 1.84
CA MET A 1 21.82 7.46 2.99
C MET A 1 20.58 6.79 2.45
N LEU A 2 20.05 5.80 3.15
CA LEU A 2 18.89 5.01 2.76
C LEU A 2 17.75 5.30 3.73
N THR A 3 16.65 5.87 3.25
CA THR A 3 15.45 6.05 4.09
C THR A 3 14.66 4.76 4.14
N VAL A 4 14.25 4.36 5.35
CA VAL A 4 13.45 3.15 5.55
C VAL A 4 12.29 3.40 6.52
N VAL A 5 11.18 2.69 6.29
CA VAL A 5 10.03 2.66 7.20
C VAL A 5 9.69 1.22 7.56
N GLY A 6 9.49 0.95 8.85
CA GLY A 6 9.27 -0.41 9.30
C GLY A 6 8.68 -0.53 10.70
N PHE A 7 8.54 -1.77 11.14
CA PHE A 7 8.12 -2.12 12.49
C PHE A 7 8.70 -3.47 12.88
N ARG A 8 8.69 -3.76 14.19
CA ARG A 8 8.92 -5.10 14.74
C ARG A 8 7.85 -5.47 15.75
N LEU A 9 7.24 -6.63 15.55
CA LEU A 9 6.26 -7.21 16.47
C LEU A 9 6.76 -8.54 17.03
N GLY A 10 6.40 -8.85 18.26
CA GLY A 10 6.61 -10.12 18.94
C GLY A 10 5.31 -10.70 19.51
N ASN A 11 5.37 -11.97 19.89
CA ASN A 11 4.28 -12.67 20.60
C ASN A 11 4.81 -13.50 21.80
N GLY A 12 5.86 -13.02 22.47
CA GLY A 12 6.59 -13.73 23.52
C GLY A 12 7.44 -14.94 23.10
N SER A 13 7.20 -15.55 21.94
CA SER A 13 7.98 -16.71 21.44
C SER A 13 8.70 -16.45 20.13
N ARG A 14 8.11 -15.61 19.28
CA ARG A 14 8.60 -15.26 17.95
C ARG A 14 8.54 -13.76 17.75
N GLN A 15 9.32 -13.30 16.80
CA GLN A 15 9.30 -11.93 16.33
C GLN A 15 9.31 -11.85 14.80
N VAL A 16 8.75 -10.76 14.30
CA VAL A 16 8.75 -10.39 12.89
C VAL A 16 9.20 -8.94 12.75
N THR A 17 10.12 -8.70 11.83
CA THR A 17 10.50 -7.35 11.40
C THR A 17 10.14 -7.19 9.94
N ALA A 18 9.53 -6.07 9.59
CA ALA A 18 9.23 -5.71 8.21
C ALA A 18 9.68 -4.27 7.95
N VAL A 19 10.42 -4.07 6.87
CA VAL A 19 11.00 -2.78 6.51
C VAL A 19 10.81 -2.53 5.02
N VAL A 20 10.35 -1.34 4.66
CA VAL A 20 10.28 -0.85 3.28
C VAL A 20 11.35 0.21 3.09
N THR A 21 12.12 0.08 2.01
CA THR A 21 13.15 1.06 1.64
C THR A 21 12.62 2.08 0.63
N GLU A 22 13.30 3.22 0.51
CA GLU A 22 13.00 4.24 -0.50
C GLU A 22 13.11 3.74 -1.95
N SER A 23 13.89 2.69 -2.21
CA SER A 23 13.92 2.02 -3.52
C SER A 23 12.65 1.21 -3.83
N GLY A 24 11.75 1.13 -2.85
CA GLY A 24 10.49 0.39 -2.97
C GLY A 24 10.69 -1.11 -2.84
N ARG A 25 11.61 -1.56 -1.98
CA ARG A 25 11.74 -2.99 -1.63
C ARG A 25 11.19 -3.26 -0.25
N LEU A 26 10.55 -4.42 -0.11
CA LEU A 26 10.07 -4.92 1.17
C LEU A 26 11.00 -6.03 1.67
N HIS A 27 11.63 -5.76 2.81
CA HIS A 27 12.47 -6.70 3.55
C HIS A 27 11.69 -7.26 4.71
N ARG A 28 11.80 -8.58 4.94
CA ARG A 28 11.16 -9.28 6.05
C ARG A 28 12.17 -10.13 6.79
N ALA A 29 12.09 -10.17 8.12
CA ALA A 29 12.85 -11.08 8.95
C ALA A 29 11.93 -11.74 9.98
N HIS A 30 12.15 -13.02 10.23
CA HIS A 30 11.42 -13.80 11.23
C HIS A 30 12.39 -14.56 12.13
N GLY A 31 12.13 -14.61 13.42
CA GLY A 31 13.01 -15.33 14.34
C GLY A 31 12.38 -15.61 15.69
N PRO A 32 13.12 -16.33 16.56
CA PRO A 32 12.76 -16.41 17.96
C PRO A 32 12.85 -15.01 18.59
N TYR A 33 12.01 -14.79 19.60
CA TYR A 33 11.99 -13.53 20.34
C TYR A 33 13.39 -13.19 20.89
N GLY A 34 13.83 -11.94 20.73
CA GLY A 34 15.13 -11.47 21.24
C GLY A 34 16.37 -11.86 20.42
N ALA A 35 16.21 -12.59 19.30
CA ALA A 35 17.33 -12.98 18.43
C ALA A 35 17.24 -12.34 17.04
N PRO A 36 18.36 -12.03 16.36
CA PRO A 36 18.33 -11.48 15.00
C PRO A 36 17.58 -12.46 14.08
N GLY A 37 16.41 -12.03 13.60
CA GLY A 37 15.55 -12.88 12.77
C GLY A 37 16.23 -13.26 11.46
N ARG A 38 15.89 -14.43 10.92
CA ARG A 38 16.33 -14.85 9.60
C ARG A 38 15.68 -13.95 8.55
N ALA A 39 16.50 -13.18 7.84
CA ALA A 39 16.08 -12.35 6.73
C ALA A 39 15.58 -13.22 5.56
N SER A 40 14.38 -12.91 5.08
CA SER A 40 13.82 -13.43 3.84
C SER A 40 14.36 -12.63 2.66
N ARG A 41 14.43 -13.26 1.48
CA ARG A 41 14.75 -12.57 0.23
C ARG A 41 13.79 -11.38 0.04
N PRO A 42 14.29 -10.18 -0.31
CA PRO A 42 13.43 -9.03 -0.55
C PRO A 42 12.51 -9.28 -1.74
N ASP A 43 11.31 -8.72 -1.68
CA ASP A 43 10.38 -8.76 -2.81
C ASP A 43 10.99 -7.95 -3.99
N THR A 44 11.02 -8.55 -5.18
CA THR A 44 11.53 -7.88 -6.38
C THR A 44 10.65 -6.66 -6.69
N PRO A 45 11.22 -5.47 -6.98
CA PRO A 45 10.41 -4.34 -7.44
C PRO A 45 9.79 -4.70 -8.79
N VAL A 46 8.47 -4.84 -8.83
CA VAL A 46 7.73 -5.15 -10.07
C VAL A 46 6.80 -3.99 -10.38
N ARG A 47 6.89 -3.48 -11.62
CA ARG A 47 6.00 -2.45 -12.24
C ARG A 47 6.25 -1.01 -11.77
N GLN A 48 5.55 -0.05 -12.39
CA GLN A 48 5.57 1.37 -12.04
C GLN A 48 4.93 1.57 -10.64
N THR A 49 5.61 2.27 -9.72
CA THR A 49 5.25 2.59 -8.31
C THR A 49 5.49 1.51 -7.21
N PRO A 50 6.72 0.96 -7.07
CA PRO A 50 7.02 -0.10 -6.10
C PRO A 50 6.87 0.32 -4.62
N VAL A 51 7.19 1.57 -4.28
CA VAL A 51 7.12 2.11 -2.92
C VAL A 51 5.69 2.07 -2.36
N HIS A 52 4.71 2.61 -3.10
CA HIS A 52 3.32 2.68 -2.64
C HIS A 52 2.72 1.30 -2.36
N ARG A 53 3.02 0.33 -3.23
CA ARG A 53 2.57 -1.05 -3.07
C ARG A 53 3.18 -1.68 -1.82
N HIS A 54 4.49 -1.55 -1.64
CA HIS A 54 5.17 -2.18 -0.51
C HIS A 54 4.84 -1.52 0.82
N VAL A 55 4.57 -0.21 0.85
CA VAL A 55 4.02 0.47 2.04
C VAL A 55 2.59 -0.03 2.34
N ALA A 56 1.74 -0.21 1.33
CA ALA A 56 0.43 -0.82 1.55
C ALA A 56 0.54 -2.27 2.04
N HIS A 57 1.53 -3.01 1.54
CA HIS A 57 1.83 -4.37 2.00
C HIS A 57 2.34 -4.39 3.45
N LEU A 58 3.19 -3.43 3.82
CA LEU A 58 3.69 -3.25 5.19
C LEU A 58 2.53 -3.07 6.17
N ARG A 59 1.57 -2.18 5.85
CA ARG A 59 0.35 -2.01 6.65
C ARG A 59 -0.41 -3.33 6.80
N GLY A 60 -0.64 -4.04 5.69
CA GLY A 60 -1.33 -5.33 5.69
C GLY A 60 -0.57 -6.44 6.43
N LEU A 61 0.76 -6.37 6.53
CA LEU A 61 1.54 -7.30 7.35
C LEU A 61 1.35 -7.03 8.83
N ARG A 62 1.38 -5.76 9.25
CA ARG A 62 1.13 -5.38 10.66
C ARG A 62 -0.23 -5.91 11.13
N SER A 63 -1.31 -5.59 10.41
CA SER A 63 -2.66 -6.05 10.77
C SER A 63 -2.77 -7.59 10.81
N ARG A 64 -2.16 -8.29 9.84
CA ARG A 64 -2.17 -9.76 9.80
C ARG A 64 -1.40 -10.39 10.95
N TYR A 65 -0.29 -9.80 11.39
CA TYR A 65 0.48 -10.33 12.52
C TYR A 65 -0.18 -10.00 13.86
N MET A 66 -0.75 -8.82 14.02
CA MET A 66 -1.57 -8.50 15.21
C MET A 66 -2.75 -9.45 15.35
N ALA A 67 -3.46 -9.76 14.25
CA ALA A 67 -4.54 -10.76 14.24
C ALA A 67 -4.07 -12.19 14.59
N LYS A 68 -2.76 -12.48 14.46
CA LYS A 68 -2.13 -13.75 14.86
C LYS A 68 -1.58 -13.73 16.28
N GLY A 69 -1.86 -12.69 17.06
CA GLY A 69 -1.40 -12.54 18.44
C GLY A 69 0.00 -11.94 18.58
N TYR A 70 0.56 -11.32 17.54
CA TYR A 70 1.80 -10.54 17.66
C TYR A 70 1.48 -9.13 18.14
N SER A 71 1.31 -8.98 19.45
CA SER A 71 0.96 -7.72 20.12
C SER A 71 2.14 -6.99 20.74
N ASP A 72 3.29 -7.64 20.92
CA ASP A 72 4.45 -7.02 21.57
C ASP A 72 5.16 -6.09 20.58
N GLU A 73 5.01 -4.78 20.74
CA GLU A 73 5.67 -3.80 19.87
C GLU A 73 7.13 -3.61 20.28
N LEU A 74 8.01 -4.47 19.77
CA LEU A 74 9.46 -4.41 20.04
C LEU A 74 10.11 -3.21 19.36
N ILE A 75 9.64 -2.86 18.16
CA ILE A 75 9.96 -1.61 17.50
C ILE A 75 8.63 -1.07 16.97
N PRO A 76 8.16 0.08 17.48
CA PRO A 76 6.95 0.73 16.98
C PRO A 76 7.16 1.15 15.51
N GLY A 77 6.12 1.64 14.87
CA GLY A 77 6.26 2.17 13.51
C GLY A 77 7.34 3.27 13.48
N ALA A 78 8.41 3.06 12.72
CA ALA A 78 9.57 3.96 12.71
C ALA A 78 10.02 4.27 11.28
N CYS A 79 10.32 5.54 11.02
CA CYS A 79 11.00 6.01 9.83
C CYS A 79 12.40 6.48 10.23
N VAL A 80 13.43 5.89 9.63
CA VAL A 80 14.83 6.18 9.97
C VAL A 80 15.67 6.32 8.71
N GLN A 81 16.72 7.13 8.79
CA GLN A 81 17.74 7.24 7.77
C GLN A 81 18.93 6.38 8.18
N LEU A 82 19.34 5.48 7.28
CA LEU A 82 20.46 4.57 7.51
C LEU A 82 21.67 5.02 6.69
N ALA A 83 22.85 4.93 7.28
CA ALA A 83 24.13 5.09 6.58
C ALA A 83 24.50 3.83 5.77
N LEU A 84 23.53 3.27 5.05
CA LEU A 84 23.67 2.10 4.20
C LEU A 84 23.38 2.51 2.75
N ARG A 85 23.93 1.72 1.82
CA ARG A 85 23.49 1.71 0.42
C ARG A 85 22.75 0.40 0.18
N GLU A 86 21.62 0.49 -0.51
CA GLU A 86 20.90 -0.71 -0.91
C GLU A 86 21.45 -1.17 -2.26
N ASP A 87 22.17 -2.29 -2.26
CA ASP A 87 22.70 -2.87 -3.48
C ASP A 87 21.56 -3.38 -4.37
N THR A 88 21.69 -3.14 -5.68
CA THR A 88 20.86 -3.81 -6.67
C THR A 88 21.29 -5.27 -6.72
N PRO A 89 20.40 -6.26 -6.51
CA PRO A 89 20.74 -7.64 -6.75
C PRO A 89 20.88 -7.79 -8.25
N GLU A 90 22.11 -7.64 -8.76
CA GLU A 90 22.43 -8.13 -10.09
C GLU A 90 22.14 -9.63 -10.11
N PRO A 91 21.40 -10.14 -11.10
CA PRO A 91 21.32 -11.57 -11.31
C PRO A 91 22.70 -12.05 -11.77
N PRO A 92 23.43 -12.88 -10.99
CA PRO A 92 24.74 -13.31 -11.44
C PRO A 92 24.57 -14.32 -12.58
N PRO A 93 25.25 -14.15 -13.72
CA PRO A 93 25.31 -15.20 -14.73
C PRO A 93 26.23 -16.32 -14.21
N GLY A 94 25.64 -17.45 -13.84
CA GLY A 94 26.30 -18.75 -13.91
C GLY A 94 27.30 -19.15 -12.82
N LYS A 95 27.54 -18.40 -11.72
CA LYS A 95 28.42 -18.89 -10.64
C LYS A 95 27.95 -18.56 -9.22
N ALA A 96 28.05 -19.58 -8.36
CA ALA A 96 27.89 -19.53 -6.92
C ALA A 96 29.08 -18.79 -6.28
N HIS A 97 28.98 -17.47 -6.14
CA HIS A 97 29.72 -16.75 -5.12
C HIS A 97 28.71 -16.13 -4.16
N VAL A 98 28.87 -16.49 -2.89
CA VAL A 98 28.10 -16.02 -1.74
C VAL A 98 28.39 -14.52 -1.59
N VAL A 99 27.68 -13.69 -2.36
CA VAL A 99 27.50 -12.29 -1.98
C VAL A 99 26.71 -12.36 -0.69
N GLU A 100 27.38 -12.12 0.44
CA GLU A 100 26.74 -12.07 1.73
C GLU A 100 25.58 -11.06 1.59
N PRO A 101 24.33 -11.54 1.69
CA PRO A 101 23.20 -10.68 1.35
C PRO A 101 23.23 -9.46 2.25
N SER A 102 23.06 -8.24 1.74
CA SER A 102 23.11 -7.01 2.55
C SER A 102 21.90 -6.84 3.50
N TRP A 103 20.90 -7.72 3.39
CA TRP A 103 19.65 -7.67 4.15
C TRP A 103 19.80 -7.84 5.69
N PRO A 104 20.68 -8.70 6.24
CA PRO A 104 20.93 -8.78 7.69
C PRO A 104 21.55 -7.49 8.25
N LEU A 105 22.39 -6.79 7.49
CA LEU A 105 22.95 -5.49 7.87
C LEU A 105 21.86 -4.41 7.95
N LEU A 106 20.90 -4.45 7.01
CA LEU A 106 19.74 -3.55 7.04
C LEU A 106 18.94 -3.70 8.33
N PHE A 107 18.65 -4.93 8.78
CA PHE A 107 17.91 -5.14 10.02
C PHE A 107 18.69 -4.69 11.26
N ARG A 108 20.00 -4.96 11.33
CA ARG A 108 20.84 -4.47 12.44
C ARG A 108 20.90 -2.94 12.49
N ALA A 109 21.06 -2.30 11.34
CA ALA A 109 21.09 -0.84 11.25
C ALA A 109 19.73 -0.22 11.58
N PHE A 110 18.63 -0.84 11.13
CA PHE A 110 17.28 -0.44 11.51
C PHE A 110 17.07 -0.54 13.02
N ASP A 111 17.48 -1.64 13.64
CA ASP A 111 17.35 -1.84 15.09
C ASP A 111 18.15 -0.82 15.90
N ALA A 112 19.36 -0.49 15.45
CA ALA A 112 20.21 0.50 16.11
C ALA A 112 19.68 1.94 15.94
N ALA A 113 19.04 2.24 14.81
CA ALA A 113 18.51 3.57 14.51
C ALA A 113 17.08 3.80 15.01
N ALA A 114 16.32 2.72 15.25
CA ALA A 114 14.94 2.80 15.68
C ALA A 114 14.84 3.40 17.09
N PRO A 115 13.86 4.29 17.33
CA PRO A 115 13.68 4.89 18.65
C PRO A 115 13.22 3.83 19.67
N ALA A 116 13.88 3.79 20.83
CA ALA A 116 13.54 2.87 21.92
C ALA A 116 12.15 3.11 22.53
N ALA A 117 11.63 4.35 22.39
CA ALA A 117 10.29 4.72 22.83
C ALA A 117 9.41 5.07 21.63
N SER A 118 8.13 4.69 21.69
CA SER A 118 7.17 5.02 20.64
C SER A 118 7.01 6.53 20.48
N ARG A 119 7.33 7.03 19.29
CA ARG A 119 7.15 8.45 18.92
C ARG A 119 5.86 8.69 18.11
N GLY A 120 5.08 7.64 17.86
CA GLY A 120 3.89 7.72 17.03
C GLY A 120 3.45 6.36 16.48
N THR A 121 2.43 6.40 15.64
CA THR A 121 1.87 5.23 14.96
C THR A 121 2.70 4.86 13.71
N LEU A 122 2.45 3.66 13.14
CA LEU A 122 3.03 3.33 11.83
C LEU A 122 2.59 4.30 10.73
N GLU A 123 1.40 4.89 10.83
CA GLU A 123 0.98 5.90 9.86
C GLU A 123 1.81 7.17 9.99
N ASP A 124 2.15 7.60 11.20
CA ASP A 124 3.03 8.76 11.41
C ASP A 124 4.43 8.52 10.83
N ALA A 125 4.96 7.30 11.00
CA ALA A 125 6.22 6.89 10.39
C ALA A 125 6.12 6.83 8.85
N ILE A 126 5.01 6.34 8.30
CA ILE A 126 4.78 6.32 6.84
C ILE A 126 4.67 7.75 6.30
N ASN A 127 4.01 8.66 7.01
CA ASN A 127 3.95 10.08 6.64
C ASN A 127 5.35 10.67 6.57
N GLY A 128 6.14 10.50 7.64
CA GLY A 128 7.53 10.97 7.68
C GLY A 128 8.39 10.37 6.57
N PHE A 129 8.16 9.09 6.23
CA PHE A 129 8.84 8.42 5.14
C PHE A 129 8.54 9.07 3.79
N TYR A 130 7.26 9.29 3.44
CA TYR A 130 6.88 9.96 2.19
C TYR A 130 7.39 11.41 2.10
N THR A 131 7.35 12.15 3.22
CA THR A 131 7.94 13.50 3.31
C THR A 131 9.44 13.46 3.03
N THR A 132 10.15 12.48 3.58
CA THR A 132 11.62 12.37 3.45
C THR A 132 12.04 12.00 2.03
N ILE A 133 11.30 11.09 1.36
CA ILE A 133 11.64 10.65 -0.01
C ILE A 133 11.09 11.57 -1.11
N GLY A 134 10.33 12.62 -0.75
CA GLY A 134 9.75 13.57 -1.70
C GLY A 134 8.66 12.98 -2.61
N ALA A 135 8.03 11.86 -2.22
CA ALA A 135 6.99 11.21 -3.01
C ALA A 135 5.58 11.59 -2.51
N PRO A 136 4.58 11.73 -3.40
CA PRO A 136 3.24 12.16 -3.00
C PRO A 136 2.61 11.14 -2.04
N PHE A 137 2.23 11.62 -0.85
CA PHE A 137 1.53 10.83 0.15
C PHE A 137 0.09 10.54 -0.33
N LEU A 138 -0.28 9.26 -0.43
CA LEU A 138 -1.68 8.84 -0.60
C LEU A 138 -2.23 8.39 0.78
N PRO A 139 -3.08 9.19 1.44
CA PRO A 139 -3.63 8.84 2.74
C PRO A 139 -4.50 7.58 2.66
N ARG A 140 -4.31 6.64 3.60
CA ARG A 140 -5.32 5.61 3.86
C ARG A 140 -6.37 6.19 4.80
N ARG A 141 -7.64 6.10 4.41
CA ARG A 141 -8.79 6.26 5.32
C ARG A 141 -8.57 5.40 6.57
N PRO A 142 -8.76 5.92 7.78
CA PRO A 142 -8.38 5.22 9.00
C PRO A 142 -9.23 3.97 9.22
N ASP A 143 -8.55 2.82 9.36
CA ASP A 143 -9.11 1.60 9.94
C ASP A 143 -9.38 1.86 11.43
N ARG A 144 -10.59 1.58 11.89
CA ARG A 144 -11.00 1.74 13.29
C ARG A 144 -10.75 0.42 14.06
N PRO A 145 -10.36 0.47 15.36
CA PRO A 145 -9.91 -0.70 16.11
C PRO A 145 -11.07 -1.60 16.57
N ASP A 146 -10.72 -2.86 16.88
CA ASP A 146 -11.58 -3.83 17.53
C ASP A 146 -12.03 -3.38 18.94
N ARG A 147 -13.27 -3.78 19.23
CA ARG A 147 -14.18 -3.49 20.37
C ARG A 147 -13.67 -3.97 21.75
N PRO A 148 -14.18 -3.45 22.90
CA PRO A 148 -15.43 -3.99 23.49
C PRO A 148 -16.32 -2.99 24.26
N ASP A 149 -17.62 -3.29 24.34
CA ASP A 149 -18.62 -2.80 25.32
C ASP A 149 -18.80 -1.29 25.56
N ARG A 150 -19.66 -0.64 24.75
CA ARG A 150 -20.62 0.39 25.22
C ARG A 150 -21.65 0.74 24.13
N PRO A 151 -22.95 0.95 24.46
CA PRO A 151 -23.95 1.34 23.49
C PRO A 151 -23.83 2.85 23.21
N GLY A 152 -23.60 3.21 21.94
CA GLY A 152 -23.48 4.59 21.47
C GLY A 152 -23.80 4.67 19.96
N PRO A 153 -24.29 5.81 19.47
CA PRO A 153 -25.36 5.90 18.47
C PRO A 153 -24.93 5.39 17.10
N ALA A 154 -25.89 4.77 16.42
CA ALA A 154 -25.74 4.10 15.14
C ALA A 154 -25.19 5.04 14.04
N VAL A 155 -23.89 4.96 13.78
CA VAL A 155 -23.30 5.46 12.54
C VAL A 155 -23.64 4.46 11.44
N ARG A 156 -24.52 4.89 10.53
CA ARG A 156 -24.91 4.19 9.30
C ARG A 156 -23.68 3.56 8.62
N PRO A 157 -23.69 2.25 8.30
CA PRO A 157 -22.58 1.61 7.62
C PRO A 157 -22.38 2.24 6.24
N ALA A 158 -21.13 2.60 5.92
CA ALA A 158 -20.73 2.97 4.57
C ALA A 158 -21.10 1.81 3.64
N ALA A 159 -21.95 2.11 2.65
CA ALA A 159 -22.46 1.12 1.71
C ALA A 159 -21.29 0.32 1.12
N ARG A 160 -21.33 -1.00 1.30
CA ARG A 160 -20.43 -1.92 0.60
C ARG A 160 -20.54 -1.58 -0.88
N LEU A 161 -19.40 -1.28 -1.52
CA LEU A 161 -19.38 -1.06 -2.96
C LEU A 161 -20.06 -2.26 -3.63
N PRO A 162 -21.03 -2.05 -4.54
CA PRO A 162 -21.68 -3.14 -5.23
C PRO A 162 -20.62 -4.04 -5.89
N HIS A 163 -20.81 -5.37 -5.83
CA HIS A 163 -19.86 -6.36 -6.36
C HIS A 163 -19.41 -6.05 -7.80
N ARG A 164 -20.32 -5.49 -8.60
CA ARG A 164 -20.05 -5.03 -9.96
C ARG A 164 -18.97 -3.95 -10.01
N VAL A 165 -19.03 -2.93 -9.15
CA VAL A 165 -18.02 -1.86 -9.06
C VAL A 165 -16.66 -2.43 -8.65
N ALA A 166 -16.64 -3.38 -7.73
CA ALA A 166 -15.42 -4.08 -7.33
C ALA A 166 -14.81 -4.95 -8.46
N ALA A 167 -15.63 -5.52 -9.34
CA ALA A 167 -15.19 -6.28 -10.51
C ALA A 167 -14.62 -5.35 -11.59
N LEU A 168 -15.30 -4.25 -11.90
CA LEU A 168 -14.83 -3.25 -12.87
C LEU A 168 -13.50 -2.63 -12.44
N ARG A 169 -13.35 -2.32 -11.15
CA ARG A 169 -12.08 -1.82 -10.59
C ARG A 169 -10.95 -2.84 -10.75
N ARG A 170 -11.23 -4.13 -10.59
CA ARG A 170 -10.24 -5.20 -10.80
C ARG A 170 -9.85 -5.33 -12.27
N ALA A 171 -10.81 -5.22 -13.20
CA ALA A 171 -10.56 -5.26 -14.64
C ALA A 171 -9.68 -4.08 -15.09
N LEU A 172 -10.01 -2.86 -14.66
CA LEU A 172 -9.20 -1.67 -14.96
C LEU A 172 -7.81 -1.74 -14.31
N ALA A 173 -7.71 -2.22 -13.08
CA ALA A 173 -6.42 -2.42 -12.41
C ALA A 173 -5.55 -3.52 -13.07
N ALA A 174 -6.16 -4.41 -13.85
CA ALA A 174 -5.48 -5.41 -14.68
C ALA A 174 -5.12 -4.86 -16.08
N GLY A 175 -5.44 -3.60 -16.39
CA GLY A 175 -5.26 -2.99 -17.70
C GLY A 175 -6.28 -3.43 -18.75
N SER A 176 -7.33 -4.14 -18.33
CA SER A 176 -8.41 -4.54 -19.23
C SER A 176 -9.35 -3.36 -19.44
N ALA A 177 -9.62 -3.03 -20.70
CA ALA A 177 -10.63 -2.04 -21.05
C ALA A 177 -12.01 -2.54 -20.60
N VAL A 178 -12.78 -1.65 -19.96
CA VAL A 178 -14.16 -1.92 -19.56
C VAL A 178 -15.07 -1.25 -20.56
N SER A 179 -15.84 -2.04 -21.31
CA SER A 179 -16.79 -1.52 -22.28
C SER A 179 -18.23 -1.74 -21.82
N SER A 180 -19.11 -0.83 -22.24
CA SER A 180 -20.55 -1.04 -22.17
C SER A 180 -20.97 -2.25 -23.02
N PRO A 181 -22.10 -2.90 -22.70
CA PRO A 181 -22.65 -3.96 -23.54
C PRO A 181 -22.88 -3.49 -24.98
N PRO A 182 -22.65 -4.34 -26.00
CA PRO A 182 -22.68 -3.95 -27.41
C PRO A 182 -24.07 -3.62 -27.97
N ARG A 183 -25.13 -3.70 -27.15
CA ARG A 183 -26.53 -3.51 -27.57
C ARG A 183 -27.03 -2.07 -27.38
N LEU A 184 -26.18 -1.15 -26.92
CA LEU A 184 -26.58 0.22 -26.61
C LEU A 184 -26.16 1.16 -27.75
N ALA A 185 -27.07 2.05 -28.17
CA ALA A 185 -26.78 3.09 -29.16
C ALA A 185 -25.77 4.13 -28.67
N VAL A 186 -25.68 4.28 -27.34
CA VAL A 186 -24.68 5.08 -26.63
C VAL A 186 -23.91 4.17 -25.70
N GLY A 187 -22.60 4.20 -25.78
CA GLY A 187 -21.75 3.35 -24.96
C GLY A 187 -20.45 4.02 -24.56
N TYR A 188 -19.67 3.28 -23.78
CA TYR A 188 -18.41 3.76 -23.25
C TYR A 188 -17.36 2.65 -23.30
N THR A 189 -16.11 3.07 -23.38
CA THR A 189 -14.94 2.23 -23.13
C THR A 189 -14.04 2.99 -22.16
N VAL A 190 -13.77 2.39 -21.02
CA VAL A 190 -12.89 2.95 -19.99
C VAL A 190 -11.56 2.20 -20.07
N THR A 191 -10.49 2.95 -20.24
CA THR A 191 -9.11 2.46 -20.12
C THR A 191 -8.46 3.07 -18.87
N ALA A 192 -7.17 2.82 -18.66
CA ALA A 192 -6.44 3.46 -17.56
C ALA A 192 -6.16 4.95 -17.84
N ASP A 193 -6.13 5.33 -19.12
CA ASP A 193 -5.63 6.62 -19.58
C ASP A 193 -6.77 7.55 -20.02
N ASP A 194 -7.83 6.99 -20.60
CA ASP A 194 -8.96 7.73 -21.14
C ASP A 194 -10.32 7.04 -20.93
N VAL A 195 -11.37 7.83 -21.10
CA VAL A 195 -12.73 7.32 -21.24
C VAL A 195 -13.23 7.72 -22.61
N ARG A 196 -13.48 6.71 -23.46
CA ARG A 196 -14.07 6.93 -24.78
C ARG A 196 -15.57 6.75 -24.70
N LEU A 197 -16.31 7.79 -25.05
CA LEU A 197 -17.76 7.74 -25.23
C LEU A 197 -18.06 7.54 -26.72
N HIS A 198 -19.00 6.68 -27.05
CA HIS A 198 -19.41 6.44 -28.42
C HIS A 198 -20.92 6.54 -28.58
N VAL A 199 -21.35 7.19 -29.66
CA VAL A 199 -22.75 7.35 -30.06
C VAL A 199 -22.87 6.94 -31.53
N GLY A 200 -23.41 5.76 -31.79
CA GLY A 200 -23.39 5.17 -33.13
C GLY A 200 -21.97 5.01 -33.68
N ARG A 201 -21.64 5.76 -34.75
CA ARG A 201 -20.28 5.78 -35.35
C ARG A 201 -19.38 6.89 -34.81
N ALA A 202 -19.93 7.86 -34.08
CA ALA A 202 -19.16 8.94 -33.50
C ALA A 202 -18.51 8.47 -32.20
N SER A 203 -17.25 8.83 -31.97
CA SER A 203 -16.56 8.57 -30.72
C SER A 203 -15.72 9.76 -30.28
N GLU A 204 -15.76 10.06 -29.00
CA GLU A 204 -14.97 11.12 -28.38
C GLU A 204 -14.20 10.54 -27.20
N SER A 205 -12.92 10.91 -27.07
CA SER A 205 -12.09 10.47 -25.96
C SER A 205 -11.91 11.60 -24.97
N LEU A 206 -12.28 11.34 -23.72
CA LEU A 206 -12.16 12.29 -22.62
C LEU A 206 -10.88 11.97 -21.84
N PRO A 207 -9.94 12.94 -21.72
CA PRO A 207 -8.81 12.80 -20.84
C PRO A 207 -9.26 12.81 -19.38
N ARG A 208 -8.40 12.31 -18.50
CA ARG A 208 -8.71 12.12 -17.07
C ARG A 208 -9.26 13.37 -16.37
N GLN A 209 -8.79 14.56 -16.72
CA GLN A 209 -9.24 15.82 -16.12
C GLN A 209 -10.73 16.07 -16.44
N ASP A 210 -11.11 15.94 -17.70
CA ASP A 210 -12.47 16.14 -18.18
C ASP A 210 -13.42 15.08 -17.62
N VAL A 211 -12.93 13.85 -17.39
CA VAL A 211 -13.70 12.78 -16.72
C VAL A 211 -14.02 13.14 -15.27
N VAL A 212 -13.09 13.76 -14.54
CA VAL A 212 -13.32 14.20 -13.15
C VAL A 212 -14.37 15.31 -13.11
N GLU A 213 -14.27 16.27 -14.02
CA GLU A 213 -15.24 17.36 -14.16
C GLU A 213 -16.64 16.83 -14.54
N LEU A 214 -16.71 15.94 -15.53
CA LEU A 214 -17.96 15.27 -15.93
C LEU A 214 -18.58 14.48 -14.77
N HIS A 215 -17.77 13.74 -13.99
CA HIS A 215 -18.25 13.02 -12.83
C HIS A 215 -18.83 13.96 -11.76
N ALA A 216 -18.17 15.09 -11.50
CA ALA A 216 -18.65 16.10 -10.56
C ALA A 216 -19.97 16.71 -11.03
N ALA A 217 -20.07 17.10 -12.31
CA ALA A 217 -21.27 17.67 -12.90
C ALA A 217 -22.46 16.70 -12.89
N LEU A 218 -22.25 15.44 -13.30
CA LEU A 218 -23.30 14.41 -13.26
C LEU A 218 -23.74 14.08 -11.84
N SER A 219 -22.80 14.02 -10.90
CA SER A 219 -23.12 13.82 -9.48
C SER A 219 -23.96 14.96 -8.94
N ALA A 220 -23.58 16.22 -9.22
CA ALA A 220 -24.36 17.39 -8.83
C ALA A 220 -25.78 17.34 -9.44
N TRP A 221 -25.90 17.03 -10.73
CA TRP A 221 -27.19 16.88 -11.41
C TRP A 221 -28.08 15.80 -10.81
N LEU A 222 -27.53 14.62 -10.47
CA LEU A 222 -28.27 13.55 -9.82
C LEU A 222 -28.74 13.91 -8.41
N HIS A 223 -27.94 14.65 -7.64
CA HIS A 223 -28.34 15.12 -6.31
C HIS A 223 -29.40 16.22 -6.37
N LEU A 224 -29.36 17.08 -7.40
CA LEU A 224 -30.41 18.06 -7.66
C LEU A 224 -31.75 17.39 -8.02
N ASN A 225 -31.72 16.25 -8.71
CA ASN A 225 -32.92 15.51 -9.12
C ASN A 225 -33.42 14.50 -8.07
N ALA A 226 -32.64 14.17 -7.05
CA ALA A 226 -33.04 13.25 -5.97
C ALA A 226 -34.00 13.89 -4.94
N ALA A 227 -34.37 15.16 -5.11
CA ALA A 227 -35.24 15.94 -4.23
C ALA A 227 -36.66 16.19 -4.80
N ARG A 228 -37.16 15.33 -5.69
CA ARG A 228 -38.56 15.34 -6.14
C ARG A 228 -39.21 13.96 -6.02
#